data_AF-A0A9E5BSZ0-F1
#
_entry.id   AF-A0A9E5BSZ0-F1
#
_cell.length_a   1.000
_cell.length_b   1.000
_cell.length_c   1.000
_cell.angle_alpha   90.00
_cell.angle_beta   90.00
_cell.angle_gamma   90.00
#
_symmetry.space_group_name_H-M   'P 1'
#
loop_
_entity.id
_entity.type
_entity.pdbx_description
1 polymer ?
#
loop_
_entity_poly.entity_id
_entity_poly.type
_entity_poly.pdbx_seq_one_letter_code
_entity_poly.pdbx_strand_id
1 'polypeptide(L)'
;MTIKDLLIIGDGFSAAVALVHLLRQGIDSQSISILGKRTLGRGNAYDCVSPAFRLNVREDLPIIFSEDPLHFARWAKEHINDPQAKTSAGYFYRRSDFGTYMSQLVHHQLSGRNINQIQSEAQRITGSDGQWRVELKTGERIDAKAIILATGNATPTWPCTLRVEETSNHLTLTENPWLGDYLH
;
A
#
# COMPACT_ATOMS: atom_id res chain seq x y z
N MET A 1 -9.24 3.18 27.64
CA MET A 1 -8.86 3.00 26.22
C MET A 1 -8.73 4.38 25.61
N THR A 2 -7.62 4.67 24.93
CA THR A 2 -7.40 5.97 24.29
C THR A 2 -8.07 5.97 22.92
N ILE A 3 -9.03 6.87 22.69
CA ILE A 3 -9.67 7.05 21.39
C ILE A 3 -8.68 7.65 20.40
N LYS A 4 -8.62 7.13 19.18
CA LYS A 4 -7.81 7.69 18.09
C LYS A 4 -8.58 8.82 17.42
N ASP A 5 -7.92 9.92 17.07
CA ASP A 5 -8.61 11.00 16.35
C ASP A 5 -8.94 10.58 14.91
N LEU A 6 -7.93 10.11 14.18
CA LEU A 6 -8.10 9.55 12.83
C LEU A 6 -7.40 8.20 12.70
N LEU A 7 -8.14 7.19 12.24
CA LEU A 7 -7.61 5.87 11.92
C LEU A 7 -7.70 5.61 10.41
N ILE A 8 -6.56 5.45 9.75
CA ILE A 8 -6.48 5.02 8.35
C ILE A 8 -6.32 3.50 8.32
N ILE A 9 -7.29 2.79 7.73
CA ILE A 9 -7.26 1.33 7.62
C ILE A 9 -6.72 0.96 6.23
N GLY A 10 -5.52 0.40 6.21
CA GLY A 10 -4.75 0.08 5.02
C GLY A 10 -3.32 0.61 5.11
N ASP A 11 -2.41 -0.04 4.38
CA ASP A 11 -0.98 0.28 4.30
C ASP A 11 -0.50 0.46 2.85
N GLY A 12 -1.42 0.47 1.89
CA GLY A 12 -1.11 0.64 0.47
C GLY A 12 -0.95 2.09 0.04
N PHE A 13 -0.97 2.28 -1.29
CA PHE A 13 -0.86 3.59 -1.92
C PHE A 13 -1.86 4.61 -1.40
N SER A 14 -3.16 4.27 -1.37
CA SER A 14 -4.20 5.21 -0.94
C SER A 14 -4.01 5.67 0.51
N ALA A 15 -3.54 4.78 1.40
CA ALA A 15 -3.27 5.11 2.79
C ALA A 15 -2.07 6.07 2.92
N ALA A 16 -0.98 5.80 2.18
CA ALA A 16 0.19 6.65 2.16
C ALA A 16 -0.10 8.03 1.55
N VAL A 17 -0.83 8.09 0.43
CA VAL A 17 -1.23 9.36 -0.21
C VAL A 17 -2.15 10.17 0.70
N ALA A 18 -3.13 9.53 1.35
CA ALA A 18 -3.98 10.20 2.33
C ALA A 18 -3.15 10.79 3.48
N LEU A 19 -2.22 10.02 4.06
CA LEU A 19 -1.32 10.50 5.10
C LEU A 19 -0.47 11.69 4.61
N VAL A 20 0.16 11.57 3.44
CA VAL A 20 0.99 12.62 2.83
C VAL A 20 0.20 13.93 2.70
N HIS A 21 -1.03 13.88 2.18
CA HIS A 21 -1.85 15.07 2.02
C HIS A 21 -2.32 15.65 3.35
N LEU A 22 -2.69 14.82 4.32
CA LEU A 22 -3.04 15.28 5.68
C LEU A 22 -1.87 16.01 6.35
N LEU A 23 -0.66 15.45 6.26
CA LEU A 23 0.54 16.09 6.81
C LEU A 23 0.85 17.42 6.13
N ARG A 24 0.67 17.51 4.80
CA ARG A 24 0.84 18.76 4.03
C ARG A 24 -0.16 19.84 4.41
N GLN A 25 -1.36 19.45 4.84
CA GLN A 25 -2.38 20.37 5.37
C GLN A 25 -2.13 20.75 6.84
N GLY A 26 -1.02 20.30 7.44
CA GLY A 26 -0.64 20.64 8.80
C GLY A 26 -1.32 19.80 9.89
N ILE A 27 -1.98 18.70 9.53
CA ILE A 27 -2.51 17.75 10.52
C ILE A 27 -1.35 17.08 11.25
N ASP A 28 -1.42 17.04 12.58
CA ASP A 28 -0.39 16.44 13.41
C ASP A 28 -0.32 14.92 13.18
N SER A 29 0.87 14.39 12.94
CA SER A 29 1.09 12.94 12.78
C SER A 29 0.67 12.15 14.01
N GLN A 30 0.67 12.75 15.21
CA GLN A 30 0.22 12.09 16.44
C GLN A 30 -1.31 11.87 16.49
N SER A 31 -2.09 12.68 15.77
CA SER A 31 -3.55 12.50 15.65
C SER A 31 -3.95 11.39 14.67
N ILE A 32 -2.99 10.90 13.87
CA ILE A 32 -3.21 9.91 12.83
C ILE A 32 -2.63 8.57 13.27
N SER A 33 -3.43 7.52 13.14
CA SER A 33 -2.97 6.14 13.30
C SER A 33 -3.21 5.37 12.01
N ILE A 34 -2.26 4.49 11.67
CA ILE A 34 -2.34 3.61 10.50
C ILE A 34 -2.58 2.20 11.00
N LEU A 35 -3.55 1.48 10.44
CA LEU A 35 -3.80 0.07 10.71
C LEU A 35 -3.54 -0.75 9.45
N GLY A 36 -2.46 -1.53 9.44
CA GLY A 36 -2.06 -2.34 8.30
C GLY A 36 -0.87 -3.24 8.62
N LYS A 37 -0.74 -4.33 7.85
CA LYS A 37 0.20 -5.44 8.11
C LYS A 37 1.58 -5.23 7.47
N ARG A 38 1.69 -4.36 6.47
CA ARG A 38 2.87 -4.17 5.62
C ARG A 38 3.46 -2.78 5.78
N THR A 39 4.58 -2.57 5.09
CA THR A 39 5.21 -1.26 4.96
C THR A 39 4.24 -0.27 4.30
N LEU A 40 4.02 0.86 4.98
CA LEU A 40 3.14 1.92 4.50
C LEU A 40 3.59 2.44 3.11
N GLY A 41 2.64 2.52 2.20
CA GLY A 41 2.82 2.95 0.81
C GLY A 41 3.10 1.79 -0.15
N ARG A 42 3.50 0.61 0.35
CA ARG A 42 3.71 -0.56 -0.51
C ARG A 42 2.46 -1.40 -0.68
N GLY A 43 1.83 -1.74 0.44
CA GLY A 43 0.65 -2.61 0.48
C GLY A 43 0.76 -3.87 -0.40
N ASN A 44 -0.37 -4.38 -0.87
CA ASN A 44 -0.41 -5.56 -1.75
C ASN A 44 0.24 -5.34 -3.13
N ALA A 45 0.19 -4.12 -3.66
CA ALA A 45 0.52 -3.87 -5.06
C ALA A 45 2.01 -3.65 -5.32
N TYR A 46 2.75 -3.11 -4.35
CA TYR A 46 4.14 -2.66 -4.53
C TYR A 46 5.14 -3.32 -3.59
N ASP A 47 4.70 -4.30 -2.80
CA ASP A 47 5.58 -5.13 -1.95
C ASP A 47 5.97 -6.46 -2.63
N CYS A 48 5.97 -6.47 -3.97
CA CYS A 48 6.36 -7.62 -4.78
C CYS A 48 7.88 -7.71 -4.94
N VAL A 49 8.39 -8.93 -5.09
CA VAL A 49 9.83 -9.20 -5.17
C VAL A 49 10.36 -9.36 -6.60
N SER A 50 9.51 -9.73 -7.56
CA SER A 50 9.95 -9.99 -8.93
C SER A 50 10.16 -8.70 -9.74
N PRO A 51 11.32 -8.54 -10.42
CA PRO A 51 11.55 -7.42 -11.33
C PRO A 51 10.70 -7.47 -12.60
N ALA A 52 10.03 -8.60 -12.88
CA ALA A 52 9.08 -8.72 -13.99
C ALA A 52 7.79 -7.92 -13.74
N PHE A 53 7.47 -7.59 -12.48
CA PHE A 53 6.26 -6.86 -12.15
C PHE A 53 6.45 -5.36 -12.34
N ARG A 54 5.82 -4.86 -13.40
CA ARG A 54 5.90 -3.47 -13.86
C ARG A 54 4.64 -2.71 -13.45
N LEU A 55 4.76 -1.39 -13.33
CA LEU A 55 3.60 -0.52 -13.30
C LEU A 55 2.77 -0.75 -14.58
N ASN A 56 1.45 -0.75 -14.45
CA ASN A 56 0.53 -0.83 -15.59
C ASN A 56 0.28 0.54 -16.25
N VAL A 57 0.96 1.57 -15.75
CA VAL A 57 0.89 2.94 -16.23
C VAL A 57 2.30 3.49 -16.43
N ARG A 58 2.40 4.47 -17.32
CA ARG A 58 3.61 5.23 -17.59
C ARG A 58 3.99 6.13 -16.41
N GLU A 59 5.26 6.50 -16.29
CA GLU A 59 5.81 7.26 -15.15
C GLU A 59 5.16 8.61 -14.87
N ASP A 60 4.46 9.20 -15.84
CA ASP A 60 3.79 10.49 -15.76
C ASP A 60 2.30 10.40 -15.37
N LEU A 61 1.76 9.19 -15.19
CA LEU A 61 0.36 8.94 -14.84
C LEU A 61 0.08 8.65 -13.36
N PRO A 62 0.98 8.09 -12.53
CA PRO A 62 0.72 7.94 -11.10
C PRO A 62 0.90 9.27 -10.36
N ILE A 63 -0.09 10.15 -10.51
CA ILE A 63 -0.08 11.50 -9.96
C ILE A 63 -0.35 11.46 -8.45
N ILE A 64 0.60 11.98 -7.65
CA ILE A 64 0.44 12.17 -6.20
C ILE A 64 0.01 13.61 -5.88
N PHE A 65 0.60 14.57 -6.60
CA PHE A 65 0.43 16.00 -6.41
C PHE A 65 -0.12 16.59 -7.70
N SER A 66 -1.29 17.21 -7.64
CA SER A 66 -1.91 17.82 -8.82
C SER A 66 -1.11 19.03 -9.33
N GLU A 67 -0.45 19.73 -8.40
CA GLU A 67 0.47 20.84 -8.66
C GLU A 67 1.82 20.38 -9.25
N ASP A 68 2.14 19.09 -9.15
CA ASP A 68 3.38 18.52 -9.65
C ASP A 68 3.18 17.08 -10.17
N PRO A 69 2.51 16.92 -11.33
CA PRO A 69 2.16 15.61 -11.87
C PRO A 69 3.36 14.71 -12.19
N LEU A 70 4.53 15.31 -12.44
CA LEU A 70 5.76 14.62 -12.83
C LEU A 70 6.69 14.29 -11.66
N HIS A 71 6.22 14.42 -10.41
CA HIS A 71 7.04 14.20 -9.22
C HIS A 71 7.68 12.79 -9.21
N PHE A 72 6.90 11.74 -9.47
CA PHE A 72 7.44 10.38 -9.57
C PHE A 72 8.40 10.22 -10.75
N ALA A 73 8.05 10.72 -11.93
CA ALA A 73 8.89 10.64 -13.13
C ALA A 73 10.30 11.24 -12.90
N ARG A 74 10.39 12.40 -12.23
CA ARG A 74 11.68 13.02 -11.90
C ARG A 74 12.47 12.19 -10.89
N TRP A 75 11.81 11.73 -9.82
CA TRP A 75 12.46 10.85 -8.83
C TRP A 75 13.00 9.57 -9.49
N ALA A 76 12.19 8.94 -10.34
CA ALA A 76 12.51 7.70 -11.02
C ALA A 76 13.73 7.84 -11.93
N LYS A 77 13.82 8.94 -12.68
CA LYS A 77 14.96 9.25 -13.55
C LYS A 77 16.29 9.35 -12.78
N GLU A 78 16.25 9.86 -11.55
CA GLU A 78 17.44 10.06 -10.72
C GLU A 78 17.84 8.81 -9.92
N HIS A 79 16.86 8.02 -9.48
CA HIS A 79 17.08 6.96 -8.49
C HIS A 79 17.00 5.53 -9.06
N ILE A 80 16.45 5.34 -10.26
CA ILE A 80 16.24 4.01 -10.84
C ILE A 80 17.16 3.78 -12.04
N ASN A 81 18.00 2.74 -11.93
CA ASN A 81 18.69 2.15 -13.08
C ASN A 81 17.94 0.91 -13.57
N ASP A 82 17.09 1.09 -14.59
CA ASP A 82 16.30 0.02 -15.19
C ASP A 82 16.16 0.22 -16.72
N PRO A 83 17.09 -0.33 -17.51
CA PRO A 83 17.07 -0.20 -18.97
C PRO A 83 15.80 -0.76 -19.61
N GLN A 84 15.16 -1.74 -18.98
CA GLN A 84 13.95 -2.40 -19.48
C GLN A 84 12.68 -1.57 -19.21
N ALA A 85 12.75 -0.50 -18.41
CA ALA A 85 11.60 0.36 -18.19
C ALA A 85 11.18 1.10 -19.46
N LYS A 86 12.14 1.43 -20.33
CA LYS A 86 11.89 2.26 -21.52
C LYS A 86 11.22 1.45 -22.63
N THR A 87 10.09 1.96 -23.13
CA THR A 87 9.36 1.46 -24.29
C THR A 87 9.11 2.59 -25.29
N SER A 88 8.50 2.29 -26.44
CA SER A 88 8.03 3.32 -27.39
C SER A 88 6.92 4.21 -26.81
N ALA A 89 6.17 3.73 -25.82
CA ALA A 89 5.10 4.47 -25.17
C ALA A 89 5.58 5.32 -23.99
N GLY A 90 6.77 5.04 -23.44
CA GLY A 90 7.34 5.71 -22.25
C GLY A 90 7.99 4.73 -21.27
N TYR A 91 8.13 5.12 -20.00
CA TYR A 91 8.76 4.30 -18.96
C TYR A 91 7.73 3.58 -18.09
N PHE A 92 7.87 2.25 -18.01
CA PHE A 92 7.11 1.39 -17.12
C PHE A 92 8.07 0.81 -16.09
N TYR A 93 8.28 1.55 -15.00
CA TYR A 93 9.17 1.13 -13.92
C TYR A 93 8.64 -0.09 -13.17
N ARG A 94 9.52 -0.77 -12.44
CA ARG A 94 9.13 -1.91 -11.58
C ARG A 94 8.20 -1.42 -10.47
N ARG A 95 7.25 -2.26 -10.07
CA ARG A 95 6.33 -1.95 -8.96
C ARG A 95 7.08 -1.75 -7.65
N SER A 96 8.16 -2.49 -7.42
CA SER A 96 9.02 -2.35 -6.24
C SER A 96 9.75 -1.01 -6.18
N ASP A 97 10.13 -0.43 -7.33
CA ASP A 97 10.72 0.91 -7.38
C ASP A 97 9.69 1.97 -6.97
N PHE A 98 8.45 1.86 -7.48
CA PHE A 98 7.36 2.75 -7.08
C PHE A 98 7.02 2.60 -5.58
N GLY A 99 7.05 1.38 -5.06
CA GLY A 99 6.91 1.13 -3.62
C GLY A 99 8.01 1.82 -2.79
N THR A 100 9.25 1.83 -3.29
CA THR A 100 10.38 2.53 -2.67
C THR A 100 10.18 4.04 -2.68
N TYR A 101 9.76 4.61 -3.82
CA TYR A 101 9.38 6.01 -3.93
C TYR A 101 8.32 6.40 -2.90
N MET A 102 7.25 5.61 -2.77
CA MET A 102 6.16 5.89 -1.82
C MET A 102 6.65 5.86 -0.37
N SER A 103 7.47 4.88 0.02
CA SER A 103 8.04 4.82 1.37
C SER A 103 8.95 6.02 1.67
N GLN A 104 9.78 6.44 0.71
CA GLN A 104 10.62 7.63 0.85
C GLN A 104 9.79 8.91 0.95
N LEU A 105 8.72 9.02 0.15
CA LEU A 105 7.82 10.17 0.18
C LEU A 105 7.14 10.32 1.55
N VAL A 106 6.63 9.22 2.11
CA VAL A 106 6.05 9.20 3.46
C VAL A 106 7.09 9.61 4.51
N HIS A 107 8.28 9.02 4.45
CA HIS A 107 9.37 9.35 5.39
C HIS A 107 9.75 10.83 5.33
N HIS A 108 9.85 11.40 4.12
CA HIS A 108 10.14 12.80 3.92
C HIS A 108 9.07 13.72 4.55
N GLN A 109 7.79 13.44 4.32
CA GLN A 109 6.69 14.24 4.88
C GLN A 109 6.57 14.13 6.40
N LEU A 110 6.94 12.97 6.96
CA LEU A 110 7.03 12.83 8.41
C LEU A 110 8.16 13.68 8.99
N SER A 111 9.24 13.94 8.24
CA SER A 111 10.34 14.82 8.65
C SER A 111 10.90 14.45 10.05
N GLY A 112 11.09 13.15 10.29
CA GLY A 112 11.56 12.61 11.57
C GLY A 112 10.50 12.44 12.66
N ARG A 113 9.25 12.89 12.42
CA ARG A 113 8.12 12.61 13.31
C ARG A 113 7.73 11.13 13.23
N ASN A 114 7.35 10.57 14.37
CA ASN A 114 6.82 9.22 14.42
C ASN A 114 5.35 9.19 13.96
N ILE A 115 4.95 8.06 13.39
CA ILE A 115 3.56 7.73 13.09
C ILE A 115 3.17 6.49 13.89
N ASN A 116 1.97 6.50 14.48
CA ASN A 116 1.47 5.32 15.17
C ASN A 116 0.96 4.29 14.15
N GLN A 117 1.79 3.33 13.79
CA GLN A 117 1.41 2.21 12.92
C GLN A 117 1.10 0.96 13.75
N ILE A 118 -0.12 0.44 13.58
CA ILE A 118 -0.64 -0.74 14.26
C ILE A 118 -0.60 -1.90 13.25
N GLN A 119 0.27 -2.87 13.51
CA GLN A 119 0.40 -4.08 12.69
C GLN A 119 -0.70 -5.08 13.02
N SER A 120 -1.87 -4.90 12.41
CA SER A 120 -3.01 -5.80 12.57
C SER A 120 -3.96 -5.69 11.37
N GLU A 121 -5.06 -6.44 11.41
CA GLU A 121 -6.09 -6.51 10.38
C GLU A 121 -7.44 -6.18 11.00
N ALA A 122 -8.13 -5.19 10.43
CA ALA A 122 -9.52 -4.90 10.80
C ALA A 122 -10.43 -6.02 10.29
N GLN A 123 -11.28 -6.56 11.16
CA GLN A 123 -12.29 -7.57 10.82
C GLN A 123 -13.68 -6.94 10.70
N ARG A 124 -14.00 -6.01 11.58
CA ARG A 124 -15.32 -5.39 11.64
C ARG A 124 -15.24 -3.95 12.10
N ILE A 125 -16.10 -3.12 11.54
CA ILE A 125 -16.29 -1.74 11.97
C ILE A 125 -17.76 -1.59 12.38
N THR A 126 -17.98 -0.95 13.52
CA THR A 126 -19.31 -0.61 14.05
C THR A 126 -19.32 0.81 14.58
N GLY A 127 -20.50 1.38 14.76
CA GLY A 127 -20.68 2.74 15.28
C GLY A 127 -21.15 3.74 14.21
N SER A 128 -21.34 4.97 14.64
CA SER A 128 -21.73 6.13 13.81
C SER A 128 -21.29 7.43 14.48
N ASP A 129 -21.42 8.55 13.78
CA ASP A 129 -21.38 9.91 14.36
C ASP A 129 -20.16 10.21 15.25
N GLY A 130 -18.96 9.90 14.75
CA GLY A 130 -17.73 10.20 15.47
C GLY A 130 -17.37 9.19 16.57
N GLN A 131 -18.06 8.06 16.63
CA GLN A 131 -17.82 6.99 17.59
C GLN A 131 -17.70 5.67 16.85
N TRP A 132 -16.54 5.42 16.26
CA TRP A 132 -16.26 4.18 15.56
C TRP A 132 -15.51 3.20 16.44
N ARG A 133 -15.87 1.92 16.31
CA ARG A 133 -15.18 0.80 16.93
C ARG A 133 -14.74 -0.19 15.85
N VAL A 134 -13.44 -0.44 15.82
CA VAL A 134 -12.81 -1.44 14.94
C VAL A 134 -12.45 -2.66 15.77
N GLU A 135 -13.01 -3.81 15.41
CA GLU A 135 -12.60 -5.12 15.94
C GLU A 135 -11.49 -5.66 15.05
N LEU A 136 -10.36 -6.01 15.67
CA LEU A 136 -9.21 -6.58 14.99
C LEU A 136 -9.35 -8.10 14.90
N LYS A 137 -8.65 -8.71 13.94
CA LYS A 137 -8.59 -10.18 13.80
C LYS A 137 -8.06 -10.89 15.05
N THR A 138 -7.29 -10.20 15.89
CA THR A 138 -6.79 -10.69 17.18
C THR A 138 -7.87 -10.71 18.28
N GLY A 139 -9.04 -10.12 18.04
CA GLY A 139 -10.09 -9.89 19.03
C GLY A 139 -9.95 -8.57 19.82
N GLU A 140 -8.84 -7.85 19.65
CA GLU A 140 -8.64 -6.53 20.24
C GLU A 140 -9.54 -5.47 19.58
N ARG A 141 -9.69 -4.33 20.25
CA ARG A 141 -10.58 -3.23 19.82
C ARG A 141 -9.86 -1.90 19.79
N ILE A 142 -10.12 -1.13 18.74
CA ILE A 142 -9.66 0.26 18.59
C ILE A 142 -10.89 1.15 18.43
N ASP A 143 -11.00 2.16 19.29
CA ASP A 143 -12.01 3.21 19.15
C ASP A 143 -11.39 4.42 18.42
N ALA A 144 -12.13 5.02 17.49
CA ALA A 144 -11.68 6.16 16.70
C ALA A 144 -12.81 7.18 16.44
N LYS A 145 -12.46 8.47 16.34
CA LYS A 145 -13.41 9.53 15.97
C LYS A 145 -13.70 9.54 14.47
N ALA A 146 -12.70 9.31 13.64
CA ALA A 146 -12.85 9.20 12.19
C ALA A 146 -12.08 8.01 11.64
N ILE A 147 -12.59 7.43 10.56
CA ILE A 147 -11.95 6.32 9.84
C ILE A 147 -11.84 6.68 8.36
N ILE A 148 -10.66 6.44 7.78
CA ILE A 148 -10.46 6.37 6.33
C ILE A 148 -10.27 4.92 5.94
N LEU A 149 -11.11 4.42 5.04
CA LEU A 149 -10.95 3.10 4.44
C LEU A 149 -10.05 3.18 3.20
N ALA A 150 -8.84 2.67 3.34
CA ALA A 150 -7.81 2.62 2.31
C ALA A 150 -7.29 1.19 2.10
N THR A 151 -8.20 0.21 2.19
CA THR A 151 -7.90 -1.23 2.24
C THR A 151 -7.36 -1.81 0.94
N GLY A 152 -7.54 -1.10 -0.18
CA GLY A 152 -7.12 -1.55 -1.51
C GLY A 152 -7.82 -2.86 -1.92
N ASN A 153 -7.16 -3.63 -2.78
CA ASN A 153 -7.67 -4.92 -3.22
C ASN A 153 -7.35 -6.02 -2.20
N ALA A 154 -8.35 -6.85 -1.91
CA ALA A 154 -8.17 -8.06 -1.10
C ALA A 154 -7.13 -8.98 -1.73
N THR A 155 -6.31 -9.62 -0.89
CA THR A 155 -5.38 -10.66 -1.37
C THR A 155 -6.18 -11.73 -2.11
N PRO A 156 -5.77 -12.15 -3.33
CA PRO A 156 -6.46 -13.18 -4.08
C PRO A 156 -6.49 -14.49 -3.28
N THR A 157 -7.63 -15.16 -3.34
CA THR A 157 -7.83 -16.50 -2.81
C THR A 157 -8.44 -17.36 -3.89
N TRP A 158 -8.27 -18.68 -3.82
CA TRP A 158 -8.93 -19.56 -4.77
C TRP A 158 -10.46 -19.38 -4.69
N PRO A 159 -11.15 -19.31 -5.85
CA PRO A 159 -12.61 -19.21 -5.87
C PRO A 159 -13.30 -20.54 -5.52
N CYS A 160 -12.54 -21.63 -5.52
CA CYS A 160 -13.01 -22.97 -5.22
C CYS A 160 -11.87 -23.83 -4.65
N THR A 161 -12.22 -24.96 -4.03
CA THR A 161 -11.24 -25.95 -3.59
C THR A 161 -10.52 -26.55 -4.79
N LEU A 162 -9.19 -26.43 -4.81
CA LEU A 162 -8.37 -27.07 -5.84
C LEU A 162 -8.07 -28.54 -5.47
N ARG A 163 -8.13 -29.41 -6.48
CA ARG A 163 -7.60 -30.78 -6.42
C ARG A 163 -6.59 -30.91 -7.55
N VAL A 164 -5.31 -31.04 -7.21
CA VAL A 164 -4.23 -31.25 -8.18
C VAL A 164 -3.87 -32.73 -8.11
N GLU A 165 -4.07 -33.46 -9.21
CA GLU A 165 -3.65 -34.86 -9.31
C GLU A 165 -2.11 -34.93 -9.40
N GLU A 166 -1.49 -35.83 -8.64
CA GLU A 166 -0.03 -35.94 -8.44
C GLU A 166 0.78 -36.21 -9.74
N THR A 167 0.12 -36.49 -10.86
CA THR A 167 0.78 -36.89 -12.13
C THR A 167 1.25 -35.72 -12.99
N SER A 168 0.91 -34.47 -12.65
CA SER A 168 1.31 -33.29 -13.43
C SER A 168 2.58 -32.64 -12.87
N ASN A 169 3.74 -33.28 -13.07
CA ASN A 169 5.07 -32.79 -12.65
C ASN A 169 5.51 -31.44 -13.27
N HIS A 170 4.65 -30.75 -14.03
CA HIS A 170 4.96 -29.51 -14.74
C HIS A 170 3.98 -28.35 -14.48
N LEU A 171 2.95 -28.52 -13.64
CA LEU A 171 1.97 -27.47 -13.37
C LEU A 171 2.16 -26.87 -11.97
N THR A 172 2.53 -25.58 -11.93
CA THR A 172 2.55 -24.79 -10.69
C THR A 172 1.36 -23.85 -10.69
N LEU A 173 0.51 -23.97 -9.66
CA LEU A 173 -0.61 -23.06 -9.42
C LEU A 173 -0.25 -22.13 -8.26
N THR A 174 -0.35 -20.82 -8.48
CA THR A 174 -0.07 -19.80 -7.46
C THR A 174 -1.36 -19.09 -7.07
N GLU A 175 -1.74 -19.16 -5.79
CA GLU A 175 -2.97 -18.53 -5.28
C GLU A 175 -2.90 -17.01 -5.33
N ASN A 176 -1.79 -16.46 -4.82
CA ASN A 176 -1.55 -15.03 -4.81
C ASN A 176 -0.44 -14.68 -5.81
N PRO A 177 -0.79 -14.29 -7.05
CA PRO A 177 0.20 -13.95 -8.06
C PRO A 177 0.89 -12.60 -7.81
N TRP A 178 0.51 -11.84 -6.79
CA TRP A 178 0.98 -10.46 -6.64
C TRP A 178 2.37 -10.34 -6.02
N LEU A 179 2.87 -11.36 -5.31
CA LEU A 179 4.19 -11.31 -4.67
C LEU A 179 5.33 -11.57 -5.66
N GLY A 180 5.12 -12.49 -6.60
CA GLY A 180 6.12 -12.84 -7.62
C GLY A 180 7.29 -13.66 -7.08
N ASP A 181 7.19 -14.17 -5.86
CA ASP A 181 8.13 -15.09 -5.21
C ASP A 181 8.19 -16.46 -5.89
N TYR A 182 7.19 -16.79 -6.70
CA TYR A 182 7.11 -18.02 -7.51
C TYR A 182 7.79 -17.92 -8.88
N LEU A 183 8.30 -16.74 -9.26
CA LEU A 183 9.03 -16.51 -10.50
C LEU A 183 10.54 -16.66 -10.23
N HIS A 184 11.03 -17.89 -10.25
CA HIS A 184 12.46 -18.25 -10.13
C HIS A 184 13.09 -18.48 -11.50
#